data_AF-A0AAV0LKC5-F1
#
_entry.id   AF-A0AAV0LKC5-F1
#
_cell.length_a   1.000
_cell.length_b   1.000
_cell.length_c   1.000
_cell.angle_alpha   90.00
_cell.angle_beta   90.00
_cell.angle_gamma   90.00
#
_symmetry.space_group_name_H-M   'P 1'
#
loop_
_entity.id
_entity.type
_entity.pdbx_description
1 polymer ?
#
loop_
_entity_poly.entity_id
_entity_poly.type
_entity_poly.pdbx_seq_one_letter_code
_entity_poly.pdbx_strand_id
1 'polypeptide(L)'
;TGEGAINISNQTRLPNQVFVVVWCATKFPSTAPLRLLSLTTPAAHYLSIHLFSSLIFLPRSRSGTMARKKIREYDSKRLLKEHFKRLSGYDLPIKSAQVKESTDVMALAEQEPWLLSEKLVVKPDMLFGKRGKSGLVALNLDLAQVASFVKERLGKEVEMGGCKGPITTFIVEPFIPHQQEFYLNIVSDRLGCSVSFSECGGIDIEENWDKVKTIFVPTGEALTSQVSAPLIATLPLEIRGEIDKFISLVFALFHDLDFTFLEMNPFTLVDGKPYPLDMRGELDDTAAFKNFKKWGDIEFPLPFGRVMSATESFIHTLDEKTSASLKFTVLNPKGRIWTMVAGGGASVIYADTVGDLGYASELGNYAEYSGAPNEEEVLQYARVVIDESKLKAARMHIFVRRGGPNYQKGLARMRALGEEIGIPLEVYGPEATMTGICKQAIECISAAA
;
A
#
# COMPACT_ATOMS: atom_id res chain seq x y z
N THR A 1 -8.40 -59.42 2.22
CA THR A 1 -8.04 -59.82 0.85
C THR A 1 -7.37 -58.62 0.20
N GLY A 2 -6.08 -58.33 0.46
CA GLY A 2 -4.89 -59.02 -0.10
C GLY A 2 -4.75 -58.65 -1.58
N GLU A 3 -3.67 -58.10 -2.14
CA GLU A 3 -2.28 -57.83 -1.72
C GLU A 3 -1.66 -56.90 -2.81
N GLY A 4 -0.58 -56.18 -2.48
CA GLY A 4 0.20 -55.44 -3.46
C GLY A 4 1.11 -54.36 -2.86
N ALA A 5 2.06 -54.77 -2.02
CA ALA A 5 3.10 -53.89 -1.47
C ALA A 5 4.15 -53.51 -2.51
N ILE A 6 4.69 -52.28 -2.44
CA ILE A 6 6.10 -52.01 -2.74
C ILE A 6 6.65 -51.09 -1.65
N ASN A 7 7.66 -51.60 -0.96
CA ASN A 7 8.54 -50.90 -0.04
C ASN A 7 9.90 -50.75 -0.74
N ILE A 8 10.44 -49.54 -0.85
CA ILE A 8 11.88 -49.32 -1.04
C ILE A 8 12.32 -48.11 -0.20
N SER A 9 13.08 -48.41 0.85
CA SER A 9 14.01 -47.52 1.53
C SER A 9 15.23 -47.20 0.67
N ASN A 10 15.52 -45.92 0.38
CA ASN A 10 16.84 -45.30 0.58
C ASN A 10 16.89 -43.84 0.08
N GLN A 11 17.48 -43.00 0.93
CA GLN A 11 17.99 -41.63 0.81
C GLN A 11 18.11 -41.02 -0.61
N THR A 12 17.54 -39.82 -0.82
CA THR A 12 18.24 -38.52 -0.90
C THR A 12 17.36 -37.41 -1.53
N ARG A 13 17.16 -36.33 -0.76
CA ARG A 13 16.96 -34.89 -1.11
C ARG A 13 16.14 -34.52 -2.37
N LEU A 14 15.04 -33.80 -2.12
CA LEU A 14 14.00 -33.36 -3.07
C LEU A 14 14.29 -31.99 -3.75
N PRO A 15 13.66 -31.67 -4.92
CA PRO A 15 14.20 -30.74 -5.92
C PRO A 15 13.33 -29.51 -6.31
N ASN A 16 14.00 -28.35 -6.51
CA ASN A 16 13.98 -27.38 -7.65
C ASN A 16 12.91 -26.27 -7.85
N GLN A 17 13.39 -25.02 -8.06
CA GLN A 17 12.74 -23.86 -8.73
C GLN A 17 13.78 -22.82 -9.24
N VAL A 18 13.57 -22.12 -10.41
CA VAL A 18 13.95 -20.69 -10.66
C VAL A 18 13.44 -20.08 -11.99
N PHE A 19 12.98 -18.80 -12.03
CA PHE A 19 12.83 -17.96 -13.26
C PHE A 19 13.19 -16.45 -13.06
N VAL A 20 13.73 -15.77 -14.08
CA VAL A 20 13.74 -14.30 -14.21
C VAL A 20 13.51 -14.03 -15.68
N VAL A 21 12.51 -13.21 -16.01
CA VAL A 21 12.06 -13.03 -17.39
C VAL A 21 11.91 -11.54 -17.71
N VAL A 22 12.56 -11.09 -18.79
CA VAL A 22 12.34 -9.78 -19.41
C VAL A 22 11.74 -10.01 -20.79
N TRP A 23 10.63 -9.35 -21.09
CA TRP A 23 9.86 -9.49 -22.32
C TRP A 23 10.00 -8.24 -23.17
N CYS A 24 10.01 -8.43 -24.49
CA CYS A 24 10.10 -7.38 -25.46
C CYS A 24 9.10 -7.61 -26.63
N ALA A 25 8.29 -6.58 -26.94
CA ALA A 25 7.35 -6.57 -28.07
C ALA A 25 7.92 -5.96 -29.34
N THR A 26 7.63 -6.57 -30.49
CA THR A 26 8.16 -6.11 -31.80
C THR A 26 7.16 -5.36 -32.70
N LYS A 27 5.83 -5.32 -32.44
CA LYS A 27 4.89 -4.42 -33.16
C LYS A 27 3.46 -4.38 -32.56
N PHE A 28 2.85 -3.20 -32.49
CA PHE A 28 1.39 -3.00 -32.42
C PHE A 28 0.88 -2.52 -33.79
N PRO A 29 -0.13 -3.15 -34.41
CA PRO A 29 -0.99 -2.45 -35.35
C PRO A 29 -1.84 -1.44 -34.58
N SER A 30 -1.83 -0.19 -35.03
CA SER A 30 -2.51 0.94 -34.42
C SER A 30 -4.04 0.86 -34.53
N THR A 31 -4.71 -0.14 -33.95
CA THR A 31 -6.19 -0.16 -33.84
C THR A 31 -6.79 -1.14 -32.82
N ALA A 32 -6.02 -1.77 -31.92
CA ALA A 32 -6.62 -2.60 -30.88
C ALA A 32 -5.85 -2.51 -29.55
N PRO A 33 -6.46 -2.00 -28.45
CA PRO A 33 -5.87 -2.15 -27.13
C PRO A 33 -5.87 -3.63 -26.74
N LEU A 34 -4.80 -4.09 -26.07
CA LEU A 34 -4.81 -5.30 -25.26
C LEU A 34 -5.94 -5.15 -24.23
N ARG A 35 -7.13 -5.67 -24.54
CA ARG A 35 -8.21 -5.78 -23.56
C ARG A 35 -7.80 -6.88 -22.58
N LEU A 36 -7.34 -6.48 -21.40
CA LEU A 36 -7.36 -7.31 -20.20
C LEU A 36 -8.80 -7.80 -20.01
N LEU A 37 -9.00 -9.12 -19.95
CA LEU A 37 -10.34 -9.68 -19.85
C LEU A 37 -10.77 -9.85 -18.38
N SER A 38 -11.98 -9.38 -18.11
CA SER A 38 -12.75 -9.67 -16.92
C SER A 38 -13.02 -11.17 -16.80
N LEU A 39 -12.88 -11.69 -15.60
CA LEU A 39 -13.20 -13.08 -15.24
C LEU A 39 -14.73 -13.25 -15.15
N THR A 40 -15.40 -13.50 -16.27
CA THR A 40 -16.85 -13.82 -16.28
C THR A 40 -17.23 -15.05 -17.13
N THR A 41 -16.32 -15.99 -17.36
CA THR A 41 -16.71 -17.29 -17.97
C THR A 41 -16.04 -18.47 -17.27
N PRO A 42 -16.82 -19.38 -16.66
CA PRO A 42 -16.32 -20.67 -16.20
C PRO A 42 -16.36 -21.69 -17.35
N ALA A 43 -15.34 -22.56 -17.37
CA ALA A 43 -15.13 -23.74 -18.22
C ALA A 43 -14.22 -23.56 -19.45
N ALA A 44 -12.98 -24.05 -19.34
CA ALA A 44 -12.35 -24.88 -20.37
C ALA A 44 -11.09 -25.59 -19.82
N HIS A 45 -11.23 -26.91 -19.70
CA HIS A 45 -10.23 -27.99 -19.79
C HIS A 45 -9.04 -28.07 -18.80
N TYR A 46 -9.17 -29.08 -17.94
CA TYR A 46 -8.12 -29.72 -17.15
C TYR A 46 -6.99 -30.28 -18.04
N LEU A 47 -5.75 -29.88 -17.78
CA LEU A 47 -4.57 -30.69 -18.10
C LEU A 47 -3.72 -30.82 -16.82
N SER A 48 -3.48 -32.06 -16.44
CA SER A 48 -2.92 -32.50 -15.16
C SER A 48 -1.42 -32.24 -15.06
N ILE A 49 -0.97 -31.55 -14.01
CA ILE A 49 0.43 -31.58 -13.55
C ILE A 49 0.41 -31.76 -12.03
N HIS A 50 0.39 -33.01 -11.61
CA HIS A 50 0.73 -33.41 -10.25
C HIS A 50 2.24 -33.51 -10.13
N LEU A 51 2.83 -32.76 -9.20
CA LEU A 51 4.00 -33.07 -8.36
C LEU A 51 4.26 -31.83 -7.49
N PHE A 52 5.19 -31.90 -6.54
CA PHE A 52 5.64 -30.83 -5.62
C PHE A 52 5.13 -30.92 -4.17
N SER A 53 5.99 -31.55 -3.37
CA SER A 53 5.99 -31.54 -1.92
C SER A 53 7.35 -31.04 -1.42
N SER A 54 7.28 -29.97 -0.61
CA SER A 54 7.99 -29.67 0.64
C SER A 54 9.50 -29.30 0.70
N LEU A 55 9.69 -28.01 1.06
CA LEU A 55 10.50 -27.40 2.15
C LEU A 55 12.05 -27.40 2.15
N ILE A 56 12.64 -26.23 2.47
CA ILE A 56 13.69 -26.01 3.49
C ILE A 56 13.66 -24.56 4.03
N PHE A 57 13.89 -24.45 5.35
CA PHE A 57 14.04 -23.29 6.24
C PHE A 57 15.43 -22.61 6.16
N LEU A 58 15.49 -21.27 6.36
CA LEU A 58 16.43 -20.50 7.23
C LEU A 58 16.15 -18.97 7.10
N PRO A 59 16.63 -18.11 8.03
CA PRO A 59 15.81 -17.19 8.82
C PRO A 59 15.24 -15.99 8.06
N ARG A 60 14.07 -15.58 8.54
CA ARG A 60 13.30 -14.41 8.13
C ARG A 60 14.13 -13.12 8.16
N SER A 61 14.23 -12.47 7.01
CA SER A 61 14.13 -11.01 6.94
C SER A 61 12.96 -10.67 6.02
N ARG A 62 11.92 -10.05 6.59
CA ARG A 62 10.85 -9.42 5.80
C ARG A 62 11.51 -8.23 5.09
N SER A 63 11.81 -8.38 3.81
CA SER A 63 12.20 -7.28 2.93
C SER A 63 11.25 -7.32 1.76
N GLY A 64 10.30 -6.38 1.69
CA GLY A 64 9.44 -6.26 0.51
C GLY A 64 8.07 -5.62 0.67
N THR A 65 7.59 -5.27 1.86
CA THR A 65 6.49 -4.30 2.03
C THR A 65 7.08 -3.03 2.62
N MET A 66 6.69 -1.86 2.11
CA MET A 66 6.87 -0.66 2.93
C MET A 66 6.03 -0.90 4.17
N ALA A 67 6.71 -1.18 5.30
CA ALA A 67 6.06 -1.46 6.57
C ALA A 67 5.08 -0.35 6.95
N ARG A 68 5.37 0.88 6.52
CA ARG A 68 4.53 2.05 6.75
C ARG A 68 3.41 2.13 5.73
N LYS A 69 2.16 1.91 6.19
CA LYS A 69 0.96 2.10 5.37
C LYS A 69 0.09 3.19 5.93
N LYS A 70 -0.32 4.10 5.05
CA LYS A 70 -1.29 5.16 5.34
C LYS A 70 -2.65 4.55 5.63
N ILE A 71 -3.34 5.12 6.60
CA ILE A 71 -4.73 4.80 6.93
C ILE A 71 -5.58 6.05 6.73
N ARG A 72 -6.89 5.83 6.54
CA ARG A 72 -7.83 6.95 6.38
C ARG A 72 -7.90 7.79 7.66
N GLU A 73 -8.35 9.02 7.51
CA GLU A 73 -8.55 9.91 8.65
C GLU A 73 -9.59 9.32 9.61
N TYR A 74 -10.66 8.73 9.07
CA TYR A 74 -11.67 8.03 9.85
C TYR A 74 -11.07 6.94 10.76
N ASP A 75 -10.20 6.11 10.21
CA ASP A 75 -9.53 5.03 10.96
C ASP A 75 -8.57 5.59 12.00
N SER A 76 -7.83 6.65 11.68
CA SER A 76 -6.93 7.34 12.61
C SER A 76 -7.70 7.88 13.83
N LYS A 77 -8.85 8.53 13.60
CA LYS A 77 -9.72 9.07 14.64
C LYS A 77 -10.41 7.98 15.46
N ARG A 78 -10.85 6.89 14.82
CA ARG A 78 -11.44 5.72 15.48
C ARG A 78 -10.44 5.09 16.45
N LEU A 79 -9.22 4.79 15.97
CA LEU A 79 -8.16 4.21 16.80
C LEU A 79 -7.79 5.13 17.96
N LEU A 80 -7.68 6.44 17.71
CA LEU A 80 -7.44 7.41 18.76
C LEU A 80 -8.55 7.36 19.81
N LYS A 81 -9.82 7.49 19.42
CA LYS A 81 -10.97 7.49 20.34
C LYS A 81 -11.03 6.22 21.20
N GLU A 82 -10.98 5.06 20.58
CA GLU A 82 -11.13 3.76 21.25
C GLU A 82 -10.00 3.50 22.25
N HIS A 83 -8.76 3.81 21.84
CA HIS A 83 -7.60 3.49 22.66
C HIS A 83 -7.19 4.60 23.62
N PHE A 84 -7.58 5.85 23.37
CA PHE A 84 -7.45 6.92 24.36
C PHE A 84 -8.26 6.60 25.62
N LYS A 85 -9.50 6.11 25.47
CA LYS A 85 -10.31 5.62 26.59
C LYS A 85 -9.65 4.44 27.29
N ARG A 86 -9.15 3.47 26.54
CA ARG A 86 -8.47 2.28 27.11
C ARG A 86 -7.24 2.63 27.94
N LEU A 87 -6.44 3.60 27.49
CA LEU A 87 -5.17 3.95 28.14
C LEU A 87 -5.34 4.97 29.27
N SER A 88 -6.28 5.91 29.13
CA SER A 88 -6.43 7.02 30.08
C SER A 88 -7.61 6.87 31.04
N GLY A 89 -8.59 6.04 30.71
CA GLY A 89 -9.89 5.96 31.40
C GLY A 89 -10.86 7.09 31.06
N TYR A 90 -10.44 8.11 30.30
CA TYR A 90 -11.26 9.25 29.89
C TYR A 90 -11.74 9.11 28.45
N ASP A 91 -12.97 9.54 28.19
CA ASP A 91 -13.48 9.64 26.83
C ASP A 91 -12.90 10.86 26.11
N LEU A 92 -12.37 10.62 24.91
CA LEU A 92 -12.09 11.68 23.94
C LEU A 92 -13.31 11.78 23.03
N PRO A 93 -14.12 12.85 23.10
CA PRO A 93 -15.46 12.90 22.49
C PRO A 93 -15.43 13.12 20.97
N ILE A 94 -14.50 12.46 20.27
CA ILE A 94 -14.42 12.51 18.80
C ILE A 94 -15.63 11.78 18.22
N LYS A 95 -16.26 12.45 17.27
CA LYS A 95 -17.35 11.90 16.46
C LYS A 95 -16.95 12.01 15.00
N SER A 96 -16.99 10.88 14.32
CA SER A 96 -16.71 10.78 12.90
C SER A 96 -17.55 9.66 12.32
N ALA A 97 -18.06 9.88 11.11
CA ALA A 97 -18.78 8.87 10.35
C ALA A 97 -18.22 8.82 8.93
N GLN A 98 -18.12 7.62 8.36
CA GLN A 98 -17.62 7.44 7.00
C GLN A 98 -18.77 7.22 6.02
N VAL A 99 -18.73 7.90 4.88
CA VAL A 99 -19.72 7.79 3.82
C VAL A 99 -19.04 7.29 2.55
N LYS A 100 -19.47 6.13 2.06
CA LYS A 100 -19.06 5.50 0.78
C LYS A 100 -20.26 5.47 -0.18
N GLU A 101 -20.05 4.97 -1.39
CA GLU A 101 -21.13 4.80 -2.38
C GLU A 101 -22.29 3.93 -1.90
N SER A 102 -22.02 2.90 -1.11
CA SER A 102 -23.03 2.02 -0.54
C SER A 102 -23.72 2.56 0.71
N THR A 103 -23.31 3.74 1.21
CA THR A 103 -23.80 4.28 2.48
C THR A 103 -25.08 5.07 2.25
N ASP A 104 -26.17 4.66 2.90
CA ASP A 104 -27.35 5.51 3.05
C ASP A 104 -27.10 6.51 4.20
N VAL A 105 -26.93 7.79 3.84
CA VAL A 105 -26.65 8.88 4.79
C VAL A 105 -27.79 9.09 5.78
N MET A 106 -29.03 8.80 5.41
CA MET A 106 -30.18 8.94 6.32
C MET A 106 -30.24 7.78 7.31
N ALA A 107 -29.97 6.55 6.86
CA ALA A 107 -29.87 5.40 7.75
C ALA A 107 -28.65 5.50 8.69
N LEU A 108 -27.56 6.12 8.25
CA LEU A 108 -26.38 6.39 9.09
C LEU A 108 -26.73 7.26 10.30
N ALA A 109 -27.69 8.17 10.17
CA ALA A 109 -28.16 9.01 11.28
C ALA A 109 -28.93 8.24 12.36
N GLU A 110 -29.44 7.04 12.07
CA GLU A 110 -30.04 6.17 13.09
C GLU A 110 -28.96 5.54 13.98
N GLN A 111 -27.79 5.25 13.41
CA GLN A 111 -26.64 4.70 14.12
C GLN A 111 -25.86 5.79 14.86
N GLU A 112 -25.82 7.00 14.29
CA GLU A 112 -25.08 8.15 14.78
C GLU A 112 -26.01 9.36 14.94
N PRO A 113 -26.85 9.42 16.01
CA PRO A 113 -27.89 10.45 16.17
C PRO A 113 -27.40 11.89 16.19
N TRP A 114 -26.12 12.12 16.52
CA TRP A 114 -25.51 13.45 16.52
C TRP A 114 -25.47 14.09 15.13
N LEU A 115 -25.57 13.28 14.05
CA LEU A 115 -25.69 13.77 12.67
C LEU A 115 -26.95 14.63 12.45
N LEU A 116 -28.00 14.44 13.26
CA LEU A 116 -29.26 15.20 13.15
C LEU A 116 -29.27 16.46 14.02
N SER A 117 -28.53 16.45 15.13
CA SER A 117 -28.59 17.53 16.13
C SER A 117 -27.51 18.59 15.96
N GLU A 118 -26.38 18.24 15.35
CA GLU A 118 -25.20 19.10 15.27
C GLU A 118 -25.03 19.68 13.87
N LYS A 119 -24.30 20.80 13.79
CA LYS A 119 -23.77 21.28 12.52
C LYS A 119 -22.58 20.43 12.12
N LEU A 120 -22.40 20.21 10.82
CA LEU A 120 -21.51 19.20 10.28
C LEU A 120 -20.45 19.80 9.36
N VAL A 121 -19.34 19.07 9.27
CA VAL A 121 -18.28 19.20 8.28
C VAL A 121 -18.27 17.94 7.45
N VAL A 122 -18.12 18.09 6.13
CA VAL A 122 -17.92 16.97 5.22
C VAL A 122 -16.70 17.24 4.34
N LYS A 123 -15.82 16.24 4.25
CA LYS A 123 -14.58 16.31 3.45
C LYS A 123 -14.23 14.94 2.87
N PRO A 124 -13.60 14.85 1.68
CA PRO A 124 -13.07 13.60 1.16
C PRO A 124 -12.02 12.98 2.09
N ASP A 125 -12.06 11.65 2.20
CA ASP A 125 -11.17 10.84 3.02
C ASP A 125 -10.45 9.79 2.14
N MET A 126 -9.54 10.29 1.30
CA MET A 126 -8.84 9.48 0.27
C MET A 126 -7.33 9.78 0.20
N LEU A 127 -6.71 10.06 1.35
CA LEU A 127 -5.25 10.23 1.48
C LEU A 127 -4.59 11.37 0.65
N PHE A 128 -5.32 12.42 0.32
CA PHE A 128 -4.74 13.62 -0.29
C PHE A 128 -4.95 14.86 0.60
N GLY A 129 -3.94 15.74 0.63
CA GLY A 129 -3.94 16.98 1.41
C GLY A 129 -4.60 18.16 0.69
N LYS A 130 -4.51 19.36 1.29
CA LYS A 130 -4.96 20.64 0.71
C LYS A 130 -6.44 20.67 0.29
N ARG A 131 -7.27 19.88 0.97
CA ARG A 131 -8.72 19.76 0.76
C ARG A 131 -9.44 21.10 0.88
N GLY A 132 -9.10 21.90 1.91
CA GLY A 132 -9.69 23.22 2.15
C GLY A 132 -9.43 24.21 1.01
N LYS A 133 -8.21 24.23 0.45
CA LYS A 133 -7.82 25.10 -0.68
C LYS A 133 -8.47 24.69 -2.01
N SER A 134 -9.06 23.50 -2.08
CA SER A 134 -9.64 22.91 -3.30
C SER A 134 -11.17 22.97 -3.35
N GLY A 135 -11.83 23.61 -2.37
CA GLY A 135 -13.29 23.65 -2.28
C GLY A 135 -13.94 22.28 -2.02
N LEU A 136 -13.15 21.32 -1.54
CA LEU A 136 -13.60 19.95 -1.24
C LEU A 136 -14.00 19.78 0.23
N VAL A 137 -13.95 20.85 1.03
CA VAL A 137 -14.43 20.85 2.41
C VAL A 137 -15.65 21.76 2.47
N ALA A 138 -16.77 21.24 2.99
CA ALA A 138 -17.92 22.05 3.34
C ALA A 138 -18.11 22.05 4.85
N LEU A 139 -18.37 23.24 5.39
CA LEU A 139 -18.46 23.51 6.82
C LEU A 139 -19.87 23.98 7.18
N ASN A 140 -20.25 23.79 8.43
CA ASN A 140 -21.48 24.31 9.02
C ASN A 140 -22.77 23.86 8.28
N LEU A 141 -22.80 22.60 7.84
CA LEU A 141 -23.93 22.01 7.14
C LEU A 141 -24.90 21.29 8.08
N ASP A 142 -26.14 21.09 7.67
CA ASP A 142 -27.02 20.06 8.23
C ASP A 142 -26.91 18.73 7.44
N LEU A 143 -27.54 17.67 7.94
CA LEU A 143 -27.48 16.34 7.31
C LEU A 143 -27.99 16.33 5.85
N ALA A 144 -29.04 17.09 5.54
CA ALA A 144 -29.61 17.13 4.19
C ALA A 144 -28.66 17.83 3.21
N GLN A 145 -27.99 18.89 3.67
CA GLN A 145 -26.93 19.58 2.93
C GLN A 145 -25.71 18.69 2.74
N VAL A 146 -25.30 17.91 3.76
CA VAL A 146 -24.23 16.90 3.63
C VAL A 146 -24.59 15.85 2.59
N ALA A 147 -25.80 15.29 2.63
CA ALA A 147 -26.26 14.31 1.64
C ALA A 147 -26.23 14.88 0.21
N SER A 148 -26.64 16.14 0.05
CA SER A 148 -26.58 16.85 -1.24
C SER A 148 -25.13 17.06 -1.71
N PHE A 149 -24.25 17.49 -0.81
CA PHE A 149 -22.83 17.71 -1.10
C PHE A 149 -22.12 16.43 -1.54
N VAL A 150 -22.37 15.32 -0.83
CA VAL A 150 -21.82 13.99 -1.15
C VAL A 150 -22.35 13.52 -2.50
N LYS A 151 -23.67 13.56 -2.72
CA LYS A 151 -24.30 13.12 -3.98
C LYS A 151 -23.77 13.89 -5.19
N GLU A 152 -23.48 15.18 -5.02
CA GLU A 152 -22.95 16.00 -6.10
C GLU A 152 -21.50 15.65 -6.47
N ARG A 153 -20.70 15.09 -5.55
CA ARG A 153 -19.25 14.91 -5.72
C ARG A 153 -18.81 13.45 -5.81
N LEU A 154 -19.58 12.53 -5.24
CA LEU A 154 -19.30 11.10 -5.30
C LEU A 154 -19.22 10.65 -6.78
N GLY A 155 -18.17 9.93 -7.12
CA GLY A 155 -17.86 9.48 -8.47
C GLY A 155 -17.26 10.54 -9.41
N LYS A 156 -17.29 11.83 -9.06
CA LYS A 156 -16.66 12.87 -9.89
C LYS A 156 -15.15 12.76 -9.84
N GLU A 157 -14.51 12.82 -11.00
CA GLU A 157 -13.07 12.88 -11.10
C GLU A 157 -12.53 14.24 -10.63
N VAL A 158 -11.50 14.20 -9.79
CA VAL A 158 -10.72 15.37 -9.37
C VAL A 158 -9.25 15.13 -9.61
N GLU A 159 -8.51 16.22 -9.84
CA GLU A 159 -7.07 16.20 -9.99
C GLU A 159 -6.42 16.84 -8.76
N MET A 160 -5.58 16.08 -8.07
CA MET A 160 -4.88 16.50 -6.85
C MET A 160 -3.42 16.08 -6.94
N GLY A 161 -2.50 17.04 -6.91
CA GLY A 161 -1.06 16.76 -6.89
C GLY A 161 -0.56 15.99 -8.13
N GLY A 162 -1.17 16.21 -9.30
CA GLY A 162 -0.84 15.52 -10.55
C GLY A 162 -1.47 14.13 -10.72
N CYS A 163 -2.25 13.67 -9.73
CA CYS A 163 -3.02 12.44 -9.82
C CYS A 163 -4.50 12.75 -10.07
N LYS A 164 -5.13 12.00 -10.99
CA LYS A 164 -6.56 12.12 -11.30
C LYS A 164 -7.31 10.88 -10.83
N GLY A 165 -8.44 11.06 -10.16
CA GLY A 165 -9.27 9.93 -9.73
C GLY A 165 -10.66 10.34 -9.24
N PRO A 166 -11.63 9.41 -9.21
CA PRO A 166 -12.97 9.68 -8.70
C PRO A 166 -12.99 9.83 -7.17
N ILE A 167 -13.90 10.65 -6.65
CA ILE A 167 -14.17 10.72 -5.21
C ILE A 167 -15.08 9.57 -4.79
N THR A 168 -14.60 8.66 -3.93
CA THR A 168 -15.35 7.46 -3.51
C THR A 168 -15.73 7.46 -2.03
N THR A 169 -15.03 8.25 -1.21
CA THR A 169 -15.14 8.17 0.25
C THR A 169 -15.07 9.56 0.89
N PHE A 170 -15.99 9.81 1.83
CA PHE A 170 -16.05 11.02 2.64
C PHE A 170 -16.01 10.67 4.13
N ILE A 171 -15.55 11.63 4.93
CA ILE A 171 -15.73 11.66 6.38
C ILE A 171 -16.64 12.84 6.74
N VAL A 172 -17.59 12.58 7.64
CA VAL A 172 -18.53 13.54 8.20
C VAL A 172 -18.26 13.67 9.70
N GLU A 173 -18.17 14.90 10.18
CA GLU A 173 -17.77 15.22 11.55
C GLU A 173 -18.57 16.43 12.07
N PRO A 174 -18.68 16.64 13.39
CA PRO A 174 -19.21 17.88 13.93
C PRO A 174 -18.41 19.09 13.49
N PHE A 175 -19.11 20.18 13.17
CA PHE A 175 -18.53 21.50 13.04
C PHE A 175 -18.24 22.06 14.44
N ILE A 176 -16.97 22.25 14.73
CA ILE A 176 -16.49 22.80 16.00
C ILE A 176 -16.12 24.27 15.77
N PRO A 177 -16.86 25.25 16.31
CA PRO A 177 -16.43 26.64 16.31
C PRO A 177 -15.21 26.81 17.22
N HIS A 178 -14.13 27.37 16.69
CA HIS A 178 -12.88 27.56 17.44
C HIS A 178 -12.13 28.79 16.94
N GLN A 179 -11.20 29.29 17.76
CA GLN A 179 -10.32 30.41 17.42
C GLN A 179 -8.84 30.02 17.43
N GLN A 180 -8.49 28.93 18.13
CA GLN A 180 -7.12 28.49 18.30
C GLN A 180 -6.94 27.11 17.69
N GLU A 181 -5.86 26.95 16.92
CA GLU A 181 -5.48 25.71 16.27
C GLU A 181 -4.06 25.35 16.68
N PHE A 182 -3.88 24.09 17.09
CA PHE A 182 -2.61 23.53 17.50
C PHE A 182 -2.17 22.47 16.49
N TYR A 183 -0.85 22.25 16.45
CA TYR A 183 -0.21 21.23 15.64
C TYR A 183 0.48 20.21 16.55
N LEU A 184 0.28 18.92 16.28
CA LEU A 184 1.03 17.82 16.90
C LEU A 184 1.44 16.83 15.82
N ASN A 185 2.70 16.41 15.84
CA ASN A 185 3.20 15.37 14.95
C ASN A 185 4.16 14.44 15.70
N ILE A 186 4.07 13.14 15.43
CA ILE A 186 4.93 12.10 15.97
C ILE A 186 5.40 11.23 14.80
N VAL A 187 6.72 11.11 14.65
CA VAL A 187 7.34 10.31 13.59
C VAL A 187 8.30 9.30 14.18
N SER A 188 8.19 8.06 13.72
CA SER A 188 9.15 7.01 14.07
C SER A 188 10.44 7.16 13.27
N ASP A 189 11.54 7.31 14.00
CA ASP A 189 12.91 7.38 13.50
C ASP A 189 13.69 6.10 13.82
N ARG A 190 14.91 5.99 13.29
CA ARG A 190 15.75 4.80 13.49
C ARG A 190 16.10 4.54 14.97
N LEU A 191 16.33 5.60 15.75
CA LEU A 191 16.84 5.52 17.12
C LEU A 191 15.81 5.98 18.17
N GLY A 192 14.57 6.22 17.78
CA GLY A 192 13.57 6.82 18.65
C GLY A 192 12.40 7.40 17.88
N CYS A 193 11.75 8.42 18.44
CA CYS A 193 10.66 9.15 17.82
C CYS A 193 10.87 10.66 17.96
N SER A 194 10.62 11.38 16.87
CA SER A 194 10.54 12.84 16.90
C SER A 194 9.11 13.27 17.23
N VAL A 195 8.96 14.13 18.24
CA VAL A 195 7.67 14.71 18.64
C VAL A 195 7.73 16.22 18.40
N SER A 196 6.85 16.72 17.53
CA SER A 196 6.76 18.12 17.14
C SER A 196 5.44 18.73 17.61
N PHE A 197 5.48 19.97 18.11
CA PHE A 197 4.31 20.70 18.56
C PHE A 197 4.39 22.18 18.18
N SER A 198 3.25 22.80 17.87
CA SER A 198 3.13 24.25 17.72
C SER A 198 1.77 24.78 18.16
N GLU A 199 1.75 26.03 18.60
CA GLU A 199 0.56 26.81 18.95
C GLU A 199 -0.09 27.50 17.73
N CYS A 200 0.54 27.39 16.56
CA CYS A 200 0.08 27.95 15.29
C CYS A 200 -0.17 26.82 14.29
N GLY A 201 -1.12 25.94 14.59
CA GLY A 201 -1.54 24.88 13.68
C GLY A 201 -2.40 25.38 12.52
N GLY A 202 -2.95 24.43 11.77
CA GLY A 202 -3.92 24.70 10.72
C GLY A 202 -3.35 24.82 9.32
N ILE A 203 -4.06 25.57 8.48
CA ILE A 203 -3.76 25.71 7.05
C ILE A 203 -2.44 26.46 6.82
N ASP A 204 -2.05 27.32 7.75
CA ASP A 204 -0.88 28.22 7.64
C ASP A 204 0.33 27.71 8.43
N ILE A 205 0.34 26.43 8.85
CA ILE A 205 1.48 25.83 9.56
C ILE A 205 2.78 25.89 8.74
N GLU A 206 2.69 25.75 7.41
CA GLU A 206 3.85 25.78 6.50
C GLU A 206 4.57 27.14 6.56
N GLU A 207 3.84 28.22 6.81
CA GLU A 207 4.37 29.59 6.93
C GLU A 207 4.90 29.89 8.34
N ASN A 208 4.52 29.08 9.33
CA ASN A 208 4.87 29.25 10.75
C ASN A 208 5.80 28.14 11.26
N TRP A 209 6.60 27.53 10.37
CA TRP A 209 7.47 26.41 10.72
C TRP A 209 8.54 26.75 11.76
N ASP A 210 8.95 28.02 11.83
CA ASP A 210 9.85 28.57 12.85
C ASP A 210 9.28 28.45 14.28
N LYS A 211 7.95 28.35 14.40
CA LYS A 211 7.24 28.17 15.68
C LYS A 211 7.02 26.69 16.04
N VAL A 212 7.44 25.76 15.20
CA VAL A 212 7.34 24.33 15.49
C VAL A 212 8.52 23.91 16.34
N LYS A 213 8.24 23.45 17.55
CA LYS A 213 9.25 22.89 18.45
C LYS A 213 9.28 21.39 18.29
N THR A 214 10.47 20.81 18.23
CA THR A 214 10.65 19.36 18.11
C THR A 214 11.59 18.86 19.19
N ILE A 215 11.23 17.74 19.80
CA ILE A 215 12.07 16.97 20.71
C ILE A 215 12.27 15.57 20.15
N PHE A 216 13.34 14.90 20.58
CA PHE A 216 13.62 13.52 20.21
C PHE A 216 13.54 12.63 21.46
N VAL A 217 12.75 11.55 21.38
CA VAL A 217 12.60 10.55 22.44
C VAL A 217 13.30 9.27 22.00
N PRO A 218 14.41 8.88 22.64
CA PRO A 218 15.14 7.67 22.29
C PRO A 218 14.32 6.38 22.45
N THR A 219 14.67 5.35 21.68
CA THR A 219 14.02 4.04 21.78
C THR A 219 14.14 3.47 23.20
N GLY A 220 12.99 3.07 23.76
CA GLY A 220 12.91 2.49 25.10
C GLY A 220 12.70 3.52 26.21
N GLU A 221 12.76 4.81 25.89
CA GLU A 221 12.44 5.88 26.83
C GLU A 221 10.96 6.29 26.74
N ALA A 222 10.42 6.79 27.85
CA ALA A 222 9.07 7.31 27.93
C ALA A 222 9.08 8.84 27.74
N LEU A 223 8.02 9.37 27.12
CA LEU A 223 7.79 10.81 27.08
C LEU A 223 7.29 11.29 28.44
N THR A 224 8.21 11.75 29.29
CA THR A 224 7.88 12.33 30.60
C THR A 224 7.63 13.83 30.49
N SER A 225 6.93 14.42 31.47
CA SER A 225 6.69 15.87 31.52
C SER A 225 7.97 16.72 31.46
N GLN A 226 9.12 16.19 31.91
CA GLN A 226 10.40 16.88 31.79
C GLN A 226 10.90 16.93 30.34
N VAL A 227 10.70 15.84 29.61
CA VAL A 227 11.12 15.69 28.20
C VAL A 227 10.19 16.48 27.27
N SER A 228 8.88 16.52 27.56
CA SER A 228 7.90 17.32 26.81
C SER A 228 7.89 18.81 27.17
N ALA A 229 8.44 19.22 28.32
CA ALA A 229 8.43 20.61 28.78
C ALA A 229 8.83 21.66 27.73
N PRO A 230 9.86 21.45 26.88
CA PRO A 230 10.23 22.42 25.84
C PRO A 230 9.10 22.69 24.82
N LEU A 231 8.30 21.66 24.49
CA LEU A 231 7.20 21.76 23.54
C LEU A 231 6.13 22.75 24.03
N ILE A 232 5.80 22.69 25.32
CA ILE A 232 4.67 23.38 25.93
C ILE A 232 5.05 24.63 26.73
N ALA A 233 6.34 25.00 26.75
CA ALA A 233 6.87 26.07 27.60
C ALA A 233 6.21 27.45 27.37
N THR A 234 5.72 27.70 26.16
CA THR A 234 5.12 28.97 25.73
C THR A 234 3.61 29.03 25.96
N LEU A 235 2.97 27.89 26.26
CA LEU A 235 1.53 27.82 26.46
C LEU A 235 1.09 28.51 27.76
N PRO A 236 -0.11 29.13 27.79
CA PRO A 236 -0.76 29.58 29.02
C PRO A 236 -0.86 28.47 30.07
N LEU A 237 -0.73 28.84 31.36
CA LEU A 237 -0.68 27.87 32.47
C LEU A 237 -1.98 27.06 32.59
N GLU A 238 -3.10 27.65 32.18
CA GLU A 238 -4.45 27.08 32.26
C GLU A 238 -4.62 25.85 31.36
N ILE A 239 -3.94 25.82 30.20
CA ILE A 239 -4.07 24.74 29.20
C ILE A 239 -2.83 23.84 29.14
N ARG A 240 -1.70 24.29 29.69
CA ARG A 240 -0.41 23.59 29.62
C ARG A 240 -0.49 22.16 30.17
N GLY A 241 -1.14 21.96 31.31
CA GLY A 241 -1.25 20.64 31.94
C GLY A 241 -2.10 19.65 31.11
N GLU A 242 -3.20 20.12 30.54
CA GLU A 242 -4.07 19.30 29.68
C GLU A 242 -3.38 18.94 28.37
N ILE A 243 -2.66 19.88 27.75
CA ILE A 243 -1.89 19.61 26.52
C ILE A 243 -0.72 18.65 26.80
N ASP A 244 0.02 18.81 27.91
CA ASP A 244 1.10 17.90 28.29
C ASP A 244 0.61 16.46 28.44
N LYS A 245 -0.50 16.30 29.17
CA LYS A 245 -1.16 15.01 29.38
C LYS A 245 -1.64 14.41 28.06
N PHE A 246 -2.22 15.23 27.18
CA PHE A 246 -2.67 14.79 25.87
C PHE A 246 -1.52 14.31 24.98
N ILE A 247 -0.44 15.09 24.86
CA ILE A 247 0.74 14.70 24.07
C ILE A 247 1.32 13.39 24.61
N SER A 248 1.45 13.25 25.93
CA SER A 248 1.96 12.04 26.57
C SER A 248 1.09 10.80 26.29
N LEU A 249 -0.24 10.96 26.34
CA LEU A 249 -1.19 9.88 26.02
C LEU A 249 -1.18 9.51 24.54
N VAL A 250 -1.11 10.49 23.64
CA VAL A 250 -1.00 10.26 22.19
C VAL A 250 0.31 9.55 21.88
N PHE A 251 1.41 9.90 22.53
CA PHE A 251 2.69 9.21 22.38
C PHE A 251 2.64 7.75 22.87
N ALA A 252 2.00 7.50 24.02
CA ALA A 252 1.79 6.13 24.51
C ALA A 252 0.93 5.31 23.53
N LEU A 253 -0.12 5.92 22.96
CA LEU A 253 -0.99 5.31 21.96
C LEU A 253 -0.25 5.02 20.65
N PHE A 254 0.59 5.96 20.20
CA PHE A 254 1.44 5.82 19.02
C PHE A 254 2.28 4.53 19.10
N HIS A 255 2.93 4.30 20.25
CA HIS A 255 3.69 3.07 20.48
C HIS A 255 2.81 1.83 20.67
N ASP A 256 1.72 1.93 21.42
CA ASP A 256 0.87 0.78 21.73
C ASP A 256 0.20 0.16 20.48
N LEU A 257 -0.03 0.99 19.46
CA LEU A 257 -0.69 0.60 18.20
C LEU A 257 0.26 0.47 17.02
N ASP A 258 1.58 0.60 17.23
CA ASP A 258 2.59 0.57 16.17
C ASP A 258 2.31 1.57 15.04
N PHE A 259 1.96 2.81 15.41
CA PHE A 259 2.05 3.93 14.47
C PHE A 259 3.51 4.18 14.10
N THR A 260 3.71 4.60 12.86
CA THR A 260 5.00 5.05 12.34
C THR A 260 4.99 6.54 12.01
N PHE A 261 3.80 7.10 11.83
CA PHE A 261 3.54 8.52 11.66
C PHE A 261 2.15 8.86 12.20
N LEU A 262 2.03 9.96 12.93
CA LEU A 262 0.75 10.51 13.38
C LEU A 262 0.84 12.03 13.38
N GLU A 263 -0.04 12.68 12.64
CA GLU A 263 -0.16 14.14 12.56
C GLU A 263 -1.59 14.56 12.90
N MET A 264 -1.73 15.55 13.77
CA MET A 264 -2.97 16.27 14.05
C MET A 264 -2.79 17.72 13.63
N ASN A 265 -3.36 18.09 12.49
CA ASN A 265 -3.19 19.43 11.92
C ASN A 265 -4.48 19.97 11.26
N PRO A 266 -5.38 20.61 12.01
CA PRO A 266 -5.21 21.03 13.41
C PRO A 266 -5.91 20.12 14.43
N PHE A 267 -5.57 20.32 15.69
CA PHE A 267 -6.48 20.06 16.80
C PHE A 267 -6.78 21.37 17.54
N THR A 268 -7.91 21.43 18.24
CA THR A 268 -8.32 22.62 19.01
C THR A 268 -8.65 22.24 20.47
N LEU A 269 -9.12 23.20 21.26
CA LEU A 269 -9.64 22.96 22.61
C LEU A 269 -11.16 23.19 22.63
N VAL A 270 -11.91 22.21 23.11
CA VAL A 270 -13.34 22.30 23.39
C VAL A 270 -13.52 22.08 24.89
N ASP A 271 -14.08 23.07 25.59
CA ASP A 271 -14.21 23.07 27.05
C ASP A 271 -12.87 22.80 27.78
N GLY A 272 -11.78 23.37 27.25
CA GLY A 272 -10.43 23.20 27.77
C GLY A 272 -9.77 21.85 27.45
N LYS A 273 -10.43 20.97 26.68
CA LYS A 273 -9.93 19.63 26.34
C LYS A 273 -9.56 19.53 24.86
N PRO A 274 -8.46 18.84 24.51
CA PRO A 274 -8.06 18.62 23.12
C PRO A 274 -9.12 17.92 22.27
N TYR A 275 -9.34 18.45 21.07
CA TYR A 275 -10.26 17.92 20.06
C TYR A 275 -9.60 17.93 18.67
N PRO A 276 -9.22 16.76 18.12
CA PRO A 276 -8.61 16.67 16.78
C PRO A 276 -9.59 16.99 15.65
N LEU A 277 -9.27 17.99 14.84
CA LEU A 277 -10.08 18.42 13.68
C LEU A 277 -9.60 17.76 12.38
N ASP A 278 -8.30 17.58 12.21
CA ASP A 278 -7.70 16.80 11.14
C ASP A 278 -6.73 15.78 11.71
N MET A 279 -6.71 14.58 11.13
CA MET A 279 -5.71 13.58 11.48
C MET A 279 -5.16 12.87 10.25
N ARG A 280 -3.87 12.55 10.30
CA ARG A 280 -3.22 11.62 9.38
C ARG A 280 -2.44 10.60 10.17
N GLY A 281 -2.55 9.34 9.76
CA GLY A 281 -1.90 8.22 10.42
C GLY A 281 -1.23 7.28 9.42
N GLU A 282 -0.11 6.72 9.83
CA GLU A 282 0.53 5.57 9.18
C GLU A 282 0.85 4.50 10.23
N LEU A 283 0.53 3.25 9.92
CA LEU A 283 0.80 2.09 10.78
C LEU A 283 1.90 1.21 10.19
N ASP A 284 2.61 0.49 11.05
CA ASP A 284 3.48 -0.61 10.64
C ASP A 284 2.64 -1.84 10.28
N ASP A 285 2.22 -2.00 9.03
CA ASP A 285 1.38 -3.10 8.56
C ASP A 285 1.91 -4.49 8.94
N THR A 286 3.22 -4.63 9.14
CA THR A 286 3.85 -5.87 9.55
C THR A 286 3.55 -6.25 10.99
N ALA A 287 3.06 -5.31 11.81
CA ALA A 287 2.58 -5.48 13.17
C ALA A 287 1.10 -5.94 13.27
N ALA A 288 0.40 -6.08 12.14
CA ALA A 288 -1.01 -6.50 12.13
C ALA A 288 -1.25 -7.80 12.93
N PHE A 289 -0.32 -8.76 12.87
CA PHE A 289 -0.44 -10.05 13.57
C PHE A 289 -0.55 -9.92 15.11
N LYS A 290 0.04 -8.88 15.71
CA LYS A 290 -0.06 -8.62 17.17
C LYS A 290 -1.15 -7.60 17.50
N ASN A 291 -1.52 -6.75 16.54
CA ASN A 291 -2.51 -5.70 16.73
C ASN A 291 -3.90 -6.03 16.20
N PHE A 292 -4.16 -7.22 15.65
CA PHE A 292 -5.45 -7.57 15.04
C PHE A 292 -6.68 -7.23 15.91
N LYS A 293 -6.61 -7.43 17.24
CA LYS A 293 -7.70 -7.06 18.17
C LYS A 293 -7.81 -5.55 18.42
N LYS A 294 -6.68 -4.84 18.37
CA LYS A 294 -6.63 -3.39 18.62
C LYS A 294 -7.05 -2.63 17.37
N TRP A 295 -6.50 -3.00 16.22
CA TRP A 295 -6.80 -2.33 14.95
C TRP A 295 -8.19 -2.62 14.43
N GLY A 296 -8.73 -3.82 14.71
CA GLY A 296 -9.99 -4.28 14.12
C GLY A 296 -9.86 -4.39 12.60
N ASP A 297 -10.95 -4.07 11.89
CA ASP A 297 -11.04 -4.18 10.43
C ASP A 297 -10.47 -2.92 9.75
N ILE A 298 -9.17 -2.68 9.93
CA ILE A 298 -8.52 -1.54 9.30
C ILE A 298 -8.29 -1.78 7.80
N GLU A 299 -8.62 -0.78 6.99
CA GLU A 299 -8.36 -0.78 5.55
C GLU A 299 -7.10 0.05 5.26
N PHE A 300 -6.18 -0.49 4.43
CA PHE A 300 -5.03 0.25 3.93
C PHE A 300 -5.32 0.74 2.50
N PRO A 301 -5.87 1.95 2.32
CA PRO A 301 -6.20 2.46 1.00
C PRO A 301 -4.96 2.68 0.13
N LEU A 302 -5.15 2.53 -1.18
CA LEU A 302 -4.15 2.91 -2.17
C LEU A 302 -3.98 4.44 -2.20
N PRO A 303 -2.83 4.95 -2.68
CA PRO A 303 -2.66 6.36 -2.97
C PRO A 303 -3.74 6.88 -3.92
N PHE A 304 -4.18 8.12 -3.72
CA PHE A 304 -5.19 8.75 -4.57
C PHE A 304 -4.82 8.70 -6.07
N GLY A 305 -5.82 8.43 -6.91
CA GLY A 305 -5.66 8.30 -8.36
C GLY A 305 -5.22 6.91 -8.84
N ARG A 306 -4.85 6.00 -7.91
CA ARG A 306 -4.56 4.61 -8.27
C ARG A 306 -5.75 3.72 -7.97
N VAL A 307 -6.20 3.00 -9.00
CA VAL A 307 -7.14 1.88 -8.86
C VAL A 307 -6.38 0.62 -9.23
N MET A 308 -6.40 -0.39 -8.36
CA MET A 308 -5.87 -1.70 -8.70
C MET A 308 -6.68 -2.29 -9.85
N SER A 309 -5.99 -2.72 -10.89
CA SER A 309 -6.55 -3.63 -11.88
C SER A 309 -6.92 -4.96 -11.23
N ALA A 310 -7.85 -5.71 -11.85
CA ALA A 310 -8.23 -7.05 -11.37
C ALA A 310 -7.01 -7.97 -11.18
N THR A 311 -6.01 -7.80 -12.04
CA THR A 311 -4.73 -8.50 -12.02
C THR A 311 -3.89 -8.12 -10.79
N GLU A 312 -3.75 -6.82 -10.48
CA GLU A 312 -3.04 -6.36 -9.29
C GLU A 312 -3.75 -6.82 -8.01
N SER A 313 -5.07 -6.75 -7.96
CA SER A 313 -5.86 -7.25 -6.82
C SER A 313 -5.66 -8.74 -6.60
N PHE A 314 -5.64 -9.55 -7.67
CA PHE A 314 -5.41 -10.98 -7.56
C PHE A 314 -4.02 -11.30 -6.98
N ILE A 315 -2.96 -10.65 -7.48
CA ILE A 315 -1.60 -10.83 -6.94
C ILE A 315 -1.52 -10.36 -5.48
N HIS A 316 -2.17 -9.25 -5.16
CA HIS A 316 -2.22 -8.74 -3.80
C HIS A 316 -2.86 -9.74 -2.83
N THR A 317 -3.98 -10.36 -3.21
CA THR A 317 -4.61 -11.42 -2.41
C THR A 317 -3.74 -12.68 -2.29
N LEU A 318 -2.95 -13.01 -3.31
CA LEU A 318 -1.98 -14.12 -3.21
C LEU A 318 -0.85 -13.80 -2.22
N ASP A 319 -0.29 -12.59 -2.31
CA ASP A 319 0.77 -12.08 -1.43
C ASP A 319 0.36 -12.13 0.05
N GLU A 320 -0.88 -11.76 0.39
CA GLU A 320 -1.41 -11.81 1.76
C GLU A 320 -1.51 -13.25 2.33
N LYS A 321 -1.60 -14.25 1.46
CA LYS A 321 -1.82 -15.66 1.84
C LYS A 321 -0.53 -16.48 1.87
N THR A 322 0.60 -15.91 1.47
CA THR A 322 1.88 -16.59 1.40
C THR A 322 2.90 -15.97 2.36
N SER A 323 3.93 -16.75 2.71
CA SER A 323 5.12 -16.22 3.39
C SER A 323 6.15 -15.64 2.42
N ALA A 324 5.97 -15.88 1.12
CA ALA A 324 6.74 -15.25 0.06
C ALA A 324 6.34 -13.78 -0.12
N SER A 325 7.05 -13.07 -1.00
CA SER A 325 6.65 -11.74 -1.46
C SER A 325 6.28 -11.85 -2.93
N LEU A 326 5.08 -11.37 -3.28
CA LEU A 326 4.54 -11.32 -4.63
C LEU A 326 4.04 -9.90 -4.87
N LYS A 327 4.74 -9.12 -5.70
CA LYS A 327 4.31 -7.76 -6.05
C LYS A 327 4.14 -7.62 -7.54
N PHE A 328 3.05 -7.01 -7.95
CA PHE A 328 2.78 -6.69 -9.35
C PHE A 328 2.13 -5.30 -9.40
N THR A 329 2.59 -4.46 -10.31
CA THR A 329 2.05 -3.12 -10.52
C THR A 329 2.10 -2.80 -12.00
N VAL A 330 0.97 -2.40 -12.57
CA VAL A 330 0.92 -1.96 -13.97
C VAL A 330 1.36 -0.51 -14.03
N LEU A 331 2.37 -0.23 -14.86
CA LEU A 331 2.91 1.12 -15.07
C LEU A 331 2.37 1.72 -16.37
N ASN A 332 2.51 0.98 -17.46
CA ASN A 332 2.02 1.38 -18.77
C ASN A 332 1.35 0.17 -19.46
N PRO A 333 0.01 0.08 -19.51
CA PRO A 333 -0.68 -1.03 -20.19
C PRO A 333 -0.31 -1.19 -21.67
N LYS A 334 0.25 -0.14 -22.31
CA LYS A 334 0.72 -0.14 -23.70
C LYS A 334 2.23 -0.34 -23.82
N GLY A 335 2.94 -0.54 -22.72
CA GLY A 335 4.38 -0.75 -22.70
C GLY A 335 4.78 -2.00 -23.47
N ARG A 336 5.93 -1.94 -24.14
CA ARG A 336 6.50 -3.06 -24.90
C ARG A 336 7.46 -3.92 -24.07
N ILE A 337 7.89 -3.45 -22.91
CA ILE A 337 8.82 -4.16 -22.02
C ILE A 337 8.06 -4.65 -20.80
N TRP A 338 8.00 -5.96 -20.59
CA TRP A 338 7.36 -6.55 -19.40
C TRP A 338 8.37 -7.34 -18.59
N THR A 339 8.21 -7.34 -17.27
CA THR A 339 9.18 -7.96 -16.36
C THR A 339 8.50 -8.97 -15.44
N MET A 340 9.21 -10.05 -15.14
CA MET A 340 8.89 -11.02 -14.09
C MET A 340 10.21 -11.41 -13.41
N VAL A 341 10.62 -10.59 -12.43
CA VAL A 341 11.95 -10.68 -11.83
C VAL A 341 11.87 -11.30 -10.44
N ALA A 342 12.73 -12.28 -10.14
CA ALA A 342 12.80 -12.83 -8.80
C ALA A 342 13.75 -12.03 -7.90
N GLY A 343 13.24 -11.46 -6.81
CA GLY A 343 13.98 -10.67 -5.83
C GLY A 343 13.73 -9.17 -5.93
N GLY A 344 13.26 -8.54 -4.85
CA GLY A 344 12.98 -7.10 -4.81
C GLY A 344 14.16 -6.17 -5.15
N GLY A 345 15.40 -6.54 -4.78
CA GLY A 345 16.57 -5.77 -5.19
C GLY A 345 16.88 -5.90 -6.69
N ALA A 346 16.68 -7.09 -7.26
CA ALA A 346 16.91 -7.31 -8.67
C ALA A 346 15.84 -6.58 -9.51
N SER A 347 14.56 -6.64 -9.14
CA SER A 347 13.47 -6.00 -9.89
C SER A 347 13.70 -4.50 -10.07
N VAL A 348 14.21 -3.81 -9.04
CA VAL A 348 14.60 -2.40 -9.12
C VAL A 348 15.74 -2.21 -10.12
N ILE A 349 16.83 -2.97 -9.99
CA ILE A 349 17.99 -2.86 -10.88
C ILE A 349 17.64 -3.12 -12.36
N TYR A 350 16.72 -4.06 -12.65
CA TYR A 350 16.23 -4.31 -14.00
C TYR A 350 15.41 -3.12 -14.53
N ALA A 351 14.51 -2.55 -13.71
CA ALA A 351 13.73 -1.38 -14.08
C ALA A 351 14.63 -0.15 -14.33
N ASP A 352 15.60 0.09 -13.45
CA ASP A 352 16.59 1.16 -13.59
C ASP A 352 17.39 0.99 -14.89
N THR A 353 17.87 -0.23 -15.19
CA THR A 353 18.62 -0.46 -16.43
C THR A 353 17.78 -0.19 -17.68
N VAL A 354 16.50 -0.57 -17.68
CA VAL A 354 15.59 -0.23 -18.80
C VAL A 354 15.43 1.29 -18.93
N GLY A 355 15.34 2.00 -17.80
CA GLY A 355 15.29 3.45 -17.76
C GLY A 355 16.57 4.12 -18.28
N ASP A 356 17.73 3.67 -17.81
CA ASP A 356 19.06 4.16 -18.21
C ASP A 356 19.33 3.96 -19.71
N LEU A 357 18.76 2.90 -20.29
CA LEU A 357 18.81 2.65 -21.74
C LEU A 357 17.81 3.50 -22.54
N GLY A 358 17.02 4.36 -21.89
CA GLY A 358 16.09 5.29 -22.53
C GLY A 358 14.67 4.76 -22.75
N TYR A 359 14.32 3.61 -22.17
CA TYR A 359 13.05 2.91 -22.41
C TYR A 359 12.11 2.90 -21.19
N ALA A 360 12.30 3.81 -20.23
CA ALA A 360 11.44 3.90 -19.03
C ALA A 360 9.94 3.99 -19.37
N SER A 361 9.57 4.76 -20.40
CA SER A 361 8.17 4.94 -20.84
C SER A 361 7.57 3.68 -21.49
N GLU A 362 8.40 2.74 -21.91
CA GLU A 362 8.01 1.48 -22.54
C GLU A 362 7.85 0.34 -21.52
N LEU A 363 8.18 0.58 -20.25
CA LEU A 363 8.04 -0.39 -19.18
C LEU A 363 6.56 -0.58 -18.80
N GLY A 364 6.04 -1.78 -19.08
CA GLY A 364 4.63 -2.11 -18.89
C GLY A 364 4.25 -2.34 -17.44
N ASN A 365 5.16 -2.90 -16.65
CA ASN A 365 4.94 -3.24 -15.25
C ASN A 365 6.20 -3.16 -14.41
N TYR A 366 5.99 -3.02 -13.10
CA TYR A 366 6.95 -3.40 -12.06
C TYR A 366 6.47 -4.69 -11.39
N ALA A 367 7.34 -5.69 -11.33
CA ALA A 367 6.99 -7.02 -10.84
C ALA A 367 8.16 -7.66 -10.11
N GLU A 368 7.88 -8.21 -8.92
CA GLU A 368 8.81 -9.09 -8.23
C GLU A 368 8.13 -10.28 -7.59
N TYR A 369 8.88 -11.37 -7.47
CA TYR A 369 8.55 -12.47 -6.58
C TYR A 369 9.79 -12.93 -5.81
N SER A 370 9.68 -13.13 -4.50
CA SER A 370 10.82 -13.48 -3.64
C SER A 370 10.38 -14.19 -2.36
N GLY A 371 11.33 -14.59 -1.51
CA GLY A 371 11.00 -15.34 -0.29
C GLY A 371 10.64 -16.82 -0.52
N ALA A 372 11.11 -17.40 -1.63
CA ALA A 372 10.91 -18.80 -2.01
C ALA A 372 9.42 -19.22 -2.09
N PRO A 373 8.62 -18.57 -2.96
CA PRO A 373 7.25 -19.01 -3.23
C PRO A 373 7.25 -20.44 -3.77
N ASN A 374 6.19 -21.21 -3.52
CA ASN A 374 6.04 -22.57 -4.06
C ASN A 374 5.67 -22.56 -5.56
N GLU A 375 5.64 -23.73 -6.19
CA GLU A 375 5.39 -23.83 -7.65
C GLU A 375 4.01 -23.31 -8.05
N GLU A 376 2.98 -23.62 -7.26
CA GLU A 376 1.61 -23.16 -7.54
C GLU A 376 1.53 -21.62 -7.44
N GLU A 377 2.18 -21.02 -6.43
CA GLU A 377 2.26 -19.56 -6.29
C GLU A 377 2.95 -18.91 -7.49
N VAL A 378 4.07 -19.47 -7.94
CA VAL A 378 4.79 -18.98 -9.13
C VAL A 378 3.96 -19.18 -10.39
N LEU A 379 3.19 -20.28 -10.51
CA LEU A 379 2.29 -20.53 -11.63
C LEU A 379 1.13 -19.53 -11.69
N GLN A 380 0.49 -19.26 -10.56
CA GLN A 380 -0.60 -18.27 -10.46
C GLN A 380 -0.08 -16.86 -10.74
N TYR A 381 1.12 -16.52 -10.23
CA TYR A 381 1.79 -15.27 -10.55
C TYR A 381 2.15 -15.17 -12.03
N ALA A 382 2.70 -16.25 -12.61
CA ALA A 382 3.05 -16.31 -14.03
C ALA A 382 1.81 -16.11 -14.90
N ARG A 383 0.66 -16.74 -14.61
CA ARG A 383 -0.58 -16.59 -15.39
C ARG A 383 -1.12 -15.16 -15.47
N VAL A 384 -0.79 -14.33 -14.49
CA VAL A 384 -1.11 -12.90 -14.50
C VAL A 384 -0.28 -12.14 -15.55
N VAL A 385 0.99 -12.49 -15.68
CA VAL A 385 1.93 -11.83 -16.59
C VAL A 385 1.93 -12.51 -17.97
N ILE A 386 1.68 -13.81 -18.01
CA ILE A 386 1.99 -14.73 -19.11
C ILE A 386 0.73 -15.44 -19.61
N ASP A 387 0.36 -15.14 -20.85
CA ASP A 387 -0.70 -15.81 -21.61
C ASP A 387 -0.15 -16.14 -23.00
N GLU A 388 0.09 -17.42 -23.27
CA GLU A 388 0.73 -17.92 -24.51
C GLU A 388 0.09 -17.34 -25.77
N SER A 389 -1.25 -17.28 -25.82
CA SER A 389 -1.99 -16.79 -26.99
C SER A 389 -1.69 -15.31 -27.24
N LYS A 390 -1.60 -14.51 -26.17
CA LYS A 390 -1.25 -13.10 -26.24
C LYS A 390 0.21 -12.91 -26.61
N LEU A 391 1.12 -13.78 -26.19
CA LEU A 391 2.54 -13.67 -26.52
C LEU A 391 2.80 -13.89 -27.99
N LYS A 392 2.16 -14.93 -28.55
CA LYS A 392 2.21 -15.23 -29.97
C LYS A 392 1.60 -14.09 -30.78
N ALA A 393 0.42 -13.60 -30.38
CA ALA A 393 -0.23 -12.49 -31.04
C ALA A 393 0.61 -11.20 -31.01
N ALA A 394 1.31 -10.93 -29.90
CA ALA A 394 2.17 -9.77 -29.72
C ALA A 394 3.60 -9.96 -30.26
N ARG A 395 3.92 -11.14 -30.81
CA ARG A 395 5.27 -11.51 -31.30
C ARG A 395 6.35 -11.19 -30.27
N MET A 396 6.11 -11.66 -29.04
CA MET A 396 7.02 -11.49 -27.92
C MET A 396 8.35 -12.20 -28.16
N HIS A 397 9.44 -11.55 -27.74
CA HIS A 397 10.72 -12.19 -27.50
C HIS A 397 10.94 -12.28 -25.99
N ILE A 398 11.24 -13.48 -25.50
CA ILE A 398 11.47 -13.78 -24.09
C ILE A 398 12.98 -13.91 -23.80
N PHE A 399 13.46 -13.16 -22.82
CA PHE A 399 14.84 -13.27 -22.31
C PHE A 399 14.82 -13.77 -20.87
N VAL A 400 15.58 -14.83 -20.61
CA VAL A 400 15.72 -15.45 -19.29
C VAL A 400 17.15 -15.35 -18.82
N ARG A 401 17.39 -14.77 -17.63
CA ARG A 401 18.70 -14.82 -16.97
C ARG A 401 18.57 -15.17 -15.50
N ARG A 402 19.04 -16.34 -15.10
CA ARG A 402 18.90 -16.75 -13.69
C ARG A 402 20.02 -17.64 -13.18
N GLY A 403 20.39 -17.41 -11.92
CA GLY A 403 21.22 -18.29 -11.11
C GLY A 403 20.49 -18.73 -9.84
N GLY A 404 21.17 -19.50 -9.00
CA GLY A 404 20.63 -20.01 -7.74
C GLY A 404 20.54 -21.54 -7.72
N PRO A 405 19.99 -22.13 -6.65
CA PRO A 405 19.90 -23.59 -6.53
C PRO A 405 19.16 -24.21 -7.72
N ASN A 406 19.78 -25.23 -8.34
CA ASN A 406 19.19 -26.00 -9.44
C ASN A 406 18.86 -25.21 -10.71
N TYR A 407 19.47 -24.04 -10.89
CA TYR A 407 19.21 -23.16 -12.04
C TYR A 407 19.43 -23.89 -13.37
N GLN A 408 20.42 -24.78 -13.48
CA GLN A 408 20.71 -25.50 -14.74
C GLN A 408 19.49 -26.25 -15.27
N LYS A 409 18.74 -26.94 -14.38
CA LYS A 409 17.53 -27.67 -14.77
C LYS A 409 16.40 -26.71 -15.15
N GLY A 410 16.24 -25.60 -14.44
CA GLY A 410 15.25 -24.57 -14.76
C GLY A 410 15.51 -23.94 -16.13
N LEU A 411 16.75 -23.57 -16.40
CA LEU A 411 17.17 -23.02 -17.70
C LEU A 411 17.00 -24.04 -18.84
N ALA A 412 17.32 -25.32 -18.61
CA ALA A 412 17.11 -26.37 -19.60
C ALA A 412 15.61 -26.52 -19.97
N ARG A 413 14.72 -26.47 -18.97
CA ARG A 413 13.27 -26.49 -19.19
C ARG A 413 12.78 -25.26 -19.96
N MET A 414 13.31 -24.08 -19.68
CA MET A 414 12.95 -22.87 -20.44
C MET A 414 13.35 -22.95 -21.91
N ARG A 415 14.53 -23.51 -22.22
CA ARG A 415 14.95 -23.70 -23.61
C ARG A 415 14.00 -24.64 -24.36
N ALA A 416 13.69 -25.79 -23.76
CA ALA A 416 12.75 -26.76 -24.33
C ALA A 416 11.34 -26.15 -24.53
N LEU A 417 10.87 -25.34 -23.57
CA LEU A 417 9.57 -24.68 -23.66
C LEU A 417 9.50 -23.71 -24.85
N GLY A 418 10.56 -22.93 -25.10
CA GLY A 418 10.60 -22.00 -26.23
C GLY A 418 10.45 -22.69 -27.58
N GLU A 419 11.09 -23.86 -27.74
CA GLU A 419 10.95 -24.71 -28.92
C GLU A 419 9.53 -25.29 -29.05
N GLU A 420 8.95 -25.76 -27.94
CA GLU A 420 7.61 -26.36 -27.90
C GLU A 420 6.51 -25.35 -28.30
N ILE A 421 6.56 -24.14 -27.73
CA ILE A 421 5.52 -23.13 -27.98
C ILE A 421 5.82 -22.28 -29.21
N GLY A 422 7.03 -22.36 -29.80
CA GLY A 422 7.40 -21.57 -30.97
C GLY A 422 7.53 -20.06 -30.71
N ILE A 423 7.95 -19.68 -29.50
CA ILE A 423 8.22 -18.28 -29.12
C ILE A 423 9.74 -18.11 -28.96
N PRO A 424 10.37 -17.08 -29.59
CA PRO A 424 11.78 -16.80 -29.41
C PRO A 424 12.14 -16.63 -27.93
N LEU A 425 13.08 -17.47 -27.46
CA LEU A 425 13.41 -17.59 -26.05
C LEU A 425 14.93 -17.76 -25.87
N GLU A 426 15.59 -16.72 -25.36
CA GLU A 426 17.01 -16.70 -25.07
C GLU A 426 17.28 -16.94 -23.58
N VAL A 427 18.16 -17.90 -23.25
CA VAL A 427 18.36 -18.38 -21.88
C VAL A 427 19.81 -18.33 -21.44
N TYR A 428 20.05 -17.54 -20.40
CA TYR A 428 21.36 -17.21 -19.84
C TYR A 428 21.48 -17.65 -18.37
N GLY A 429 22.65 -18.13 -17.99
CA GLY A 429 23.00 -18.48 -16.61
C GLY A 429 23.80 -17.40 -15.88
N PRO A 430 24.43 -17.76 -14.75
CA PRO A 430 25.26 -16.87 -13.94
C PRO A 430 26.47 -16.29 -14.67
N GLU A 431 26.93 -16.94 -15.74
CA GLU A 431 28.03 -16.49 -16.59
C GLU A 431 27.72 -15.18 -17.33
N ALA A 432 26.44 -14.88 -17.58
CA ALA A 432 26.02 -13.60 -18.14
C ALA A 432 25.86 -12.54 -17.04
N THR A 433 26.15 -11.27 -17.39
CA THR A 433 25.86 -10.14 -16.50
C THR A 433 24.36 -10.08 -16.21
N MET A 434 24.00 -9.66 -14.98
CA MET A 434 22.60 -9.71 -14.54
C MET A 434 21.68 -8.94 -15.48
N THR A 435 22.05 -7.70 -15.83
CA THR A 435 21.23 -6.80 -16.64
C THR A 435 21.61 -6.81 -18.13
N GLY A 436 22.54 -7.69 -18.55
CA GLY A 436 22.97 -7.80 -19.95
C GLY A 436 21.82 -8.13 -20.90
N ILE A 437 20.82 -8.89 -20.40
CA ILE A 437 19.63 -9.23 -21.18
C ILE A 437 18.71 -8.02 -21.45
N CYS A 438 18.78 -6.94 -20.67
CA CYS A 438 17.99 -5.73 -20.93
C CYS A 438 18.40 -5.08 -22.25
N LYS A 439 19.72 -5.00 -22.49
CA LYS A 439 20.27 -4.43 -23.72
C LYS A 439 19.84 -5.24 -24.94
N GLN A 440 19.95 -6.56 -24.87
CA GLN A 440 19.54 -7.46 -25.95
C GLN A 440 18.04 -7.37 -26.24
N ALA A 441 17.21 -7.30 -25.19
CA ALA A 441 15.78 -7.09 -25.32
C ALA A 441 15.45 -5.77 -26.03
N ILE A 442 16.15 -4.68 -25.68
CA ILE A 442 15.97 -3.36 -26.31
C ILE A 442 16.46 -3.33 -27.76
N GLU A 443 17.55 -4.03 -28.08
CA GLU A 443 18.03 -4.18 -29.46
C GLU A 443 16.98 -4.87 -30.34
N CYS A 444 16.25 -5.86 -29.79
CA CYS A 444 15.12 -6.49 -30.48
C CYS A 444 13.93 -5.54 -30.72
N ILE A 445 13.64 -4.62 -29.80
CA ILE A 445 12.63 -3.57 -30.02
C ILE A 445 13.08 -2.63 -31.14
N SER A 446 14.34 -2.21 -31.08
CA SER A 446 14.92 -1.21 -31.99
C SER A 446 15.05 -1.73 -33.42
N ALA A 447 15.41 -3.01 -33.58
CA ALA A 447 15.53 -3.64 -34.90
C ALA A 447 14.19 -3.93 -35.56
N ALA A 448 13.09 -3.94 -34.80
CA ALA A 448 11.74 -4.17 -35.29
C ALA A 448 10.94 -2.89 -35.60
N ALA A 449 11.41 -1.75 -35.07
CA ALA A 449 10.93 -0.39 -35.37
C ALA A 449 11.45 0.06 -36.74
#